data_AF-A0A9Q3ILX1-F1
#
_entry.id   AF-A0A9Q3ILX1-F1
#
_cell.length_a   1.000
_cell.length_b   1.000
_cell.length_c   1.000
_cell.angle_alpha   90.00
_cell.angle_beta   90.00
_cell.angle_gamma   90.00
#
_symmetry.space_group_name_H-M   'P 1'
#
loop_
_entity.id
_entity.type
_entity.pdbx_description
1 polymer ?
#
loop_
_entity_poly.entity_id
_entity_poly.type
_entity_poly.pdbx_seq_one_letter_code
_entity_poly.pdbx_strand_id
1 'polypeptide(L)'
;MNTALLLWDRLIPHTALYRNIISDRDPKFTSALWTNLHRLFGNKLSFSTAYHPYELAFKYSDGFTHNWCTLIPTLELAYKTSVHSSTGQTPAMLEKGWNTRPPSDTLRKDSMAIHPTASSFKMILDKVKHH
;
A
#
# COMPACT_ATOMS: atom_id res chain seq x y z
N MET A 1 -4.14 20.88 14.14
CA MET A 1 -4.38 21.53 12.83
C MET A 1 -3.40 21.02 11.76
N ASN A 2 -2.11 20.88 12.05
CA ASN A 2 -1.09 20.45 11.05
C ASN A 2 -1.28 19.03 10.46
N THR A 3 -1.84 18.08 11.21
CA THR A 3 -2.06 16.71 10.71
C THR A 3 -3.12 16.61 9.62
N ALA A 4 -4.21 17.37 9.75
CA ALA A 4 -5.27 17.42 8.73
C ALA A 4 -4.77 18.06 7.42
N LEU A 5 -3.92 19.09 7.52
CA LEU A 5 -3.27 19.73 6.37
C LEU A 5 -2.26 18.80 5.70
N LEU A 6 -1.44 18.07 6.47
CA LEU A 6 -0.53 17.07 5.91
C LEU A 6 -1.27 15.97 5.16
N LEU A 7 -2.43 15.53 5.67
CA LEU A 7 -3.26 14.56 4.98
C LEU A 7 -3.83 15.12 3.67
N TRP A 8 -4.27 16.38 3.67
CA TRP A 8 -4.72 17.06 2.46
C TRP A 8 -3.61 17.21 1.42
N ASP A 9 -2.44 17.71 1.81
CA ASP A 9 -1.35 18.01 0.88
C ASP A 9 -0.62 16.77 0.37
N ARG A 10 -0.58 15.69 1.17
CA ARG A 10 0.26 14.51 0.87
C ARG A 10 -0.50 13.25 0.50
N LEU A 11 -1.75 13.06 0.93
CA LEU A 11 -2.49 11.83 0.64
C LEU A 11 -3.53 12.03 -0.47
N ILE A 12 -4.35 13.06 -0.37
CA ILE A 12 -5.48 13.28 -1.30
C ILE A 12 -5.05 13.35 -2.78
N PRO A 13 -3.95 14.03 -3.16
CA PRO A 13 -3.49 14.06 -4.55
C PRO A 13 -3.13 12.69 -5.13
N HIS A 14 -2.81 11.71 -4.27
CA HIS A 14 -2.33 10.39 -4.68
C HIS A 14 -3.38 9.28 -4.58
N THR A 15 -4.41 9.44 -3.74
CA THR A 15 -5.38 8.37 -3.43
C THR A 15 -6.83 8.70 -3.83
N ALA A 16 -7.12 9.95 -4.20
CA ALA A 16 -8.46 10.49 -4.37
C ALA A 16 -9.35 10.42 -3.10
N LEU A 17 -10.50 11.09 -3.15
CA LEU A 17 -11.52 11.06 -2.09
C LEU A 17 -12.62 10.05 -2.43
N TYR A 18 -12.75 9.03 -1.60
CA TYR A 18 -13.83 8.06 -1.71
C TYR A 18 -15.16 8.64 -1.20
N ARG A 19 -16.28 8.31 -1.87
CA ARG A 19 -17.62 8.73 -1.43
C ARG A 19 -18.04 8.11 -0.10
N ASN A 20 -17.67 6.85 0.13
CA ASN A 20 -17.96 6.12 1.36
C ASN A 20 -16.74 5.29 1.73
N ILE A 21 -16.30 5.40 2.98
CA ILE A 21 -15.20 4.62 3.55
C ILE A 21 -15.80 3.77 4.66
N ILE A 22 -15.54 2.47 4.62
CA ILE A 22 -15.97 1.54 5.66
C ILE A 22 -14.75 1.24 6.54
N SER A 23 -14.82 1.59 7.82
CA SER A 23 -13.78 1.33 8.81
C SER A 23 -14.28 0.42 9.92
N ASP A 24 -13.38 -0.12 10.73
CA ASP A 24 -13.75 -0.72 12.01
C ASP A 24 -14.14 0.34 13.05
N ARG A 25 -14.56 -0.13 14.23
CA ARG A 25 -14.97 0.73 15.36
C ARG A 25 -13.81 1.11 16.27
N ASP A 26 -12.56 1.12 15.79
CA ASP A 26 -11.44 1.59 16.60
C ASP A 26 -11.70 3.05 17.07
N PRO A 27 -11.37 3.39 18.33
CA PRO A 27 -11.52 4.74 18.89
C PRO A 27 -10.90 5.84 18.01
N LYS A 28 -9.87 5.54 17.22
CA LYS A 28 -9.27 6.48 16.27
C LYS A 28 -10.29 6.90 15.22
N PHE A 29 -10.95 5.96 14.56
CA PHE A 29 -11.92 6.25 13.48
C PHE A 29 -13.27 6.77 14.00
N THR A 30 -13.64 6.45 15.24
CA THR A 30 -14.85 6.98 15.90
C THR A 30 -14.62 8.31 16.61
N SER A 31 -13.38 8.80 16.67
CA SER A 31 -13.04 10.06 17.34
C SER A 31 -13.72 11.26 16.68
N ALA A 32 -13.97 12.31 17.49
CA ALA A 32 -14.52 13.57 16.99
C ALA A 32 -13.64 14.21 15.92
N LEU A 33 -12.31 14.03 16.00
CA LEU A 33 -11.37 14.53 15.00
C LEU A 33 -11.63 13.88 13.63
N TRP A 34 -11.61 12.55 13.57
CA TRP A 34 -11.79 11.82 12.31
C TRP A 34 -13.19 12.01 11.73
N THR A 35 -14.23 11.98 12.58
CA THR A 35 -15.62 12.20 12.13
C THR A 35 -15.79 13.59 11.52
N ASN A 36 -15.23 14.64 12.15
CA ASN A 36 -15.30 16.00 11.60
C ASN A 36 -14.44 16.16 10.34
N LEU A 37 -13.29 15.50 10.26
CA LEU A 37 -12.44 15.52 9.07
C LEU A 37 -13.16 14.93 7.85
N HIS A 38 -13.80 13.77 8.01
CA HIS A 38 -14.60 13.17 6.94
C HIS A 38 -15.81 14.04 6.54
N ARG A 39 -16.47 14.68 7.53
CA ARG A 39 -17.53 15.65 7.25
C ARG A 39 -17.03 16.84 6.42
N LEU A 40 -15.81 17.34 6.68
CA LEU A 40 -15.20 18.42 5.90
C LEU A 40 -14.86 17.98 4.47
N PHE A 41 -14.41 16.75 4.28
CA PHE A 41 -14.13 16.20 2.95
C PHE A 41 -15.39 15.80 2.17
N GLY A 42 -16.56 15.81 2.82
CA GLY A 42 -17.83 15.44 2.19
C GLY A 42 -17.96 13.93 1.94
N ASN A 43 -17.15 13.09 2.58
CA ASN A 43 -17.24 11.65 2.47
C ASN A 43 -17.98 11.02 3.65
N LYS A 44 -18.71 9.93 3.37
CA LYS A 44 -19.41 9.15 4.38
C LYS A 44 -18.41 8.20 5.05
N LEU A 45 -18.31 8.26 6.37
CA LEU A 45 -17.62 7.24 7.16
C LEU A 45 -18.66 6.27 7.71
N SER A 46 -18.58 5.00 7.30
CA SER A 46 -19.43 3.91 7.75
C SER A 46 -18.61 2.93 8.59
N PHE A 47 -19.25 2.23 9.53
CA PHE A 47 -18.57 1.29 10.42
C PHE A 47 -19.01 -0.14 10.16
N SER A 48 -18.06 -1.08 10.10
CA SER A 48 -18.35 -2.51 10.05
C SER A 48 -18.99 -3.02 11.34
N THR A 49 -19.60 -4.20 11.29
CA THR A 49 -20.11 -4.87 12.50
C THR A 49 -18.95 -5.17 13.44
N ALA A 50 -19.21 -5.12 14.75
CA ALA A 50 -18.19 -5.46 15.74
C ALA A 50 -17.91 -6.96 15.59
N TYR A 51 -16.64 -7.35 15.65
CA TYR A 51 -16.20 -8.74 15.60
C TYR A 51 -16.28 -9.44 14.22
N HIS A 52 -15.45 -8.99 13.27
CA HIS A 52 -14.92 -9.89 12.26
C HIS A 52 -13.42 -9.62 12.09
N PRO A 53 -12.53 -10.33 12.82
CA PRO A 53 -11.12 -10.32 12.49
C PRO A 53 -10.96 -11.00 11.13
N TYR A 54 -10.98 -10.23 10.04
CA TYR A 54 -10.34 -10.62 8.80
C TYR A 54 -8.83 -10.46 9.03
N GLU A 55 -8.28 -11.28 9.90
CA GLU A 55 -6.83 -11.38 10.04
C GLU A 55 -6.32 -12.02 8.75
N LEU A 56 -5.96 -11.19 7.77
CA LEU A 56 -4.89 -11.50 6.84
C LEU A 56 -3.62 -11.59 7.70
N ALA A 57 -3.49 -12.70 8.43
CA ALA A 57 -2.31 -13.02 9.19
C ALA A 57 -1.19 -13.23 8.18
N PHE A 58 -0.43 -12.17 7.90
CA PHE A 58 0.87 -12.26 7.25
C PHE A 58 1.79 -13.02 8.22
N LYS A 59 1.68 -14.35 8.24
CA LYS A 59 2.58 -15.23 8.96
C LYS A 59 3.89 -15.29 8.19
N TYR A 60 4.88 -14.55 8.67
CA TYR A 60 6.26 -14.70 8.24
C TYR A 60 6.79 -16.00 8.83
N SER A 61 7.01 -16.99 7.96
CA SER A 61 7.65 -18.26 8.32
C SER A 61 9.18 -18.18 8.34
N ASP A 62 9.77 -17.05 7.98
CA ASP A 62 11.21 -16.90 7.75
C ASP A 62 11.99 -16.29 8.92
N GLY A 63 11.31 -15.86 10.00
CA GLY A 63 11.95 -15.44 11.25
C GLY A 63 12.79 -14.15 11.17
N PHE A 64 12.74 -13.40 10.07
CA PHE A 64 13.50 -12.17 9.92
C PHE A 64 12.76 -10.95 10.50
N THR A 65 13.47 -10.16 11.32
CA THR A 65 13.02 -8.83 11.75
C THR A 65 13.20 -7.86 10.58
N HIS A 66 12.23 -7.87 9.66
CA HIS A 66 12.24 -6.95 8.54
C HIS A 66 12.05 -5.51 9.03
N ASN A 67 12.86 -4.57 8.52
CA ASN A 67 12.52 -3.15 8.63
C ASN A 67 11.39 -2.87 7.63
N TRP A 68 10.17 -3.05 8.12
CA TRP A 68 8.93 -2.88 7.38
C TRP A 68 8.86 -1.54 6.66
N CYS A 69 9.24 -0.45 7.33
CA CYS A 69 9.21 0.89 6.75
C CYS A 69 10.01 0.99 5.45
N THR A 70 11.13 0.26 5.35
CA THR A 70 11.97 0.22 4.14
C THR A 70 11.40 -0.69 3.05
N LEU A 71 10.63 -1.72 3.43
CA LEU A 71 10.07 -2.69 2.48
C LEU A 71 8.69 -2.32 1.95
N ILE A 72 7.93 -1.47 2.64
CA ILE A 72 6.57 -1.06 2.25
C ILE A 72 6.50 -0.62 0.77
N PRO A 73 7.40 0.26 0.26
CA PRO A 73 7.33 0.68 -1.15
C PRO A 73 7.51 -0.50 -2.13
N THR A 74 8.39 -1.44 -1.81
CA THR A 74 8.67 -2.60 -2.65
C THR A 74 7.50 -3.59 -2.63
N LEU A 75 6.90 -3.83 -1.45
CA LEU A 75 5.72 -4.69 -1.30
C LEU A 75 4.49 -4.07 -1.98
N GLU A 76 4.32 -2.76 -1.88
CA GLU A 76 3.25 -2.04 -2.57
C GLU A 76 3.37 -2.19 -4.09
N LEU A 77 4.59 -2.06 -4.63
CA LEU A 77 4.86 -2.29 -6.04
C LEU A 77 4.55 -3.74 -6.44
N ALA A 78 5.03 -4.72 -5.65
CA ALA A 78 4.76 -6.14 -5.86
C ALA A 78 3.25 -6.37 -6.04
N TYR A 79 2.49 -5.98 -5.02
CA TYR A 79 1.04 -6.13 -4.97
C TYR A 79 0.35 -5.48 -6.17
N LYS A 80 0.74 -4.25 -6.53
CA LYS A 80 0.15 -3.53 -7.68
C LYS A 80 0.43 -4.21 -9.03
N THR A 81 1.50 -4.98 -9.14
CA THR A 81 1.92 -5.66 -10.39
C THR A 81 1.58 -7.15 -10.44
N SER A 82 1.23 -7.77 -9.32
CA SER A 82 0.83 -9.18 -9.28
C SER A 82 -0.59 -9.37 -9.80
N VAL A 83 -0.78 -10.40 -10.63
CA VAL A 83 -2.10 -10.75 -11.17
C VAL A 83 -2.92 -11.42 -10.08
N HIS A 84 -4.12 -10.90 -9.80
CA HIS A 84 -5.01 -11.49 -8.81
C HIS A 84 -5.80 -12.66 -9.41
N SER A 85 -5.87 -13.80 -8.71
CA SER A 85 -6.42 -15.05 -9.22
C SER A 85 -7.91 -14.96 -9.61
N SER A 86 -8.69 -14.16 -8.89
CA SER A 86 -10.14 -14.01 -9.15
C SER A 86 -10.47 -13.06 -10.31
N THR A 87 -9.62 -12.09 -10.59
CA THR A 87 -9.88 -11.07 -11.63
C THR A 87 -9.06 -11.31 -12.90
N GLY A 88 -7.98 -12.10 -12.82
CA GLY A 88 -7.04 -12.31 -13.92
C GLY A 88 -6.31 -11.02 -14.35
N GLN A 89 -6.41 -9.95 -13.55
CA GLN A 89 -5.81 -8.65 -13.81
C GLN A 89 -5.00 -8.20 -12.59
N THR A 90 -4.06 -7.29 -12.82
CA THR A 90 -3.32 -6.63 -11.72
C THR A 90 -4.18 -5.53 -11.10
N PRO A 91 -3.99 -5.21 -9.80
CA PRO A 91 -4.68 -4.09 -9.17
C PRO A 91 -4.42 -2.75 -9.89
N ALA A 92 -3.19 -2.50 -10.34
CA ALA A 92 -2.87 -1.25 -11.06
C ALA A 92 -3.64 -1.10 -12.38
N MET A 93 -3.85 -2.20 -13.11
CA MET A 93 -4.63 -2.18 -14.35
C MET A 93 -6.10 -1.87 -14.06
N LEU A 94 -6.67 -2.43 -12.99
CA LEU A 94 -8.06 -2.18 -12.61
C LEU A 94 -8.30 -0.78 -12.03
N GLU A 95 -7.33 -0.27 -11.25
CA GLU A 95 -7.44 1.03 -10.59
C GLU A 95 -7.13 2.20 -11.54
N LYS A 96 -6.04 2.08 -12.33
CA LYS A 96 -5.47 3.20 -13.11
C LYS A 96 -5.51 2.98 -14.61
N GLY A 97 -5.80 1.77 -15.07
CA GLY A 97 -5.82 1.42 -16.51
C GLY A 97 -4.44 1.18 -17.12
N TRP A 98 -3.37 1.15 -16.33
CA TRP A 98 -2.01 0.89 -16.79
C TRP A 98 -1.18 0.16 -15.75
N ASN A 99 -0.22 -0.63 -16.24
CA ASN A 99 0.73 -1.36 -15.39
C ASN A 99 2.04 -0.58 -15.24
N THR A 100 2.48 -0.40 -14.00
CA THR A 100 3.83 0.08 -13.71
C THR A 100 4.83 -1.01 -14.11
N ARG A 101 5.84 -0.68 -14.90
CA ARG A 101 6.94 -1.60 -15.18
C ARG A 101 7.81 -1.71 -13.92
N PRO A 102 7.96 -2.90 -13.31
CA PRO A 102 8.80 -3.03 -12.14
C PRO A 102 10.27 -2.77 -12.52
N PRO A 103 11.10 -2.23 -11.61
CA PRO A 103 12.50 -1.96 -11.91
C PRO A 103 13.23 -3.21 -12.39
N SER A 104 12.90 -4.40 -11.88
CA SER A 104 13.52 -5.66 -12.31
C SER A 104 13.34 -6.01 -13.79
N ASP A 105 12.37 -5.39 -14.50
CA ASP A 105 12.22 -5.53 -15.96
C ASP A 105 12.99 -4.46 -16.74
N THR A 106 13.40 -3.38 -16.07
CA THR A 106 14.06 -2.20 -16.67
C THR A 106 15.55 -2.14 -16.33
N LEU A 107 16.00 -2.84 -15.28
CA LEU A 107 17.39 -2.88 -14.85
C LEU A 107 18.27 -3.48 -15.97
N ARG A 108 19.21 -2.67 -16.47
CA ARG A 108 20.32 -3.17 -17.29
C ARG A 108 21.11 -4.18 -16.45
N LYS A 109 21.20 -5.41 -16.95
CA LYS A 109 21.95 -6.51 -16.30
C LYS A 109 23.41 -6.12 -16.01
N ASP A 110 23.94 -5.17 -16.78
CA ASP A 110 25.35 -4.79 -16.80
C ASP A 110 25.68 -3.60 -15.86
N SER A 111 24.69 -2.88 -15.35
CA SER A 111 24.90 -1.61 -14.61
C SER A 111 24.93 -1.75 -13.08
N MET A 112 25.03 -2.99 -12.61
CA MET A 112 24.68 -3.36 -11.24
C MET A 112 25.85 -3.48 -10.26
N ALA A 113 27.08 -3.47 -10.78
CA ALA A 113 28.29 -3.58 -9.98
C ALA A 113 28.73 -2.24 -9.34
N ILE A 114 27.98 -1.15 -9.57
CA ILE A 114 28.47 0.22 -9.34
C ILE A 114 28.34 0.65 -7.87
N HIS A 115 27.44 0.05 -7.07
CA HIS A 115 27.27 0.44 -5.67
C HIS A 115 26.69 -0.69 -4.78
N PRO A 116 27.24 -0.94 -3.57
CA PRO A 116 26.80 -2.01 -2.67
C PRO A 116 25.30 -1.93 -2.32
N THR A 117 24.74 -0.73 -2.15
CA THR A 117 23.29 -0.53 -1.90
C THR A 117 22.41 -0.93 -3.08
N ALA A 118 22.89 -0.77 -4.32
CA ALA A 118 22.13 -1.16 -5.52
C ALA A 118 22.00 -2.69 -5.63
N SER A 119 23.04 -3.43 -5.20
CA SER A 119 23.00 -4.88 -5.10
C SER A 119 21.98 -5.37 -4.07
N SER A 120 21.93 -4.75 -2.88
CA SER A 120 20.91 -5.07 -1.86
C SER A 120 19.49 -4.80 -2.35
N PHE A 121 19.28 -3.70 -3.09
CA PHE A 121 17.98 -3.36 -3.65
C PHE A 121 17.50 -4.39 -4.69
N LYS A 122 18.38 -4.90 -5.56
CA LYS A 122 18.01 -6.00 -6.46
C LYS A 122 17.63 -7.27 -5.72
N MET A 123 18.39 -7.66 -4.68
CA MET A 123 18.04 -8.87 -3.93
C MET A 123 16.61 -8.79 -3.37
N ILE A 124 16.17 -7.60 -2.96
CA ILE A 124 14.81 -7.35 -2.49
C ILE A 124 13.80 -7.46 -3.66
N LEU A 125 14.11 -6.88 -4.82
CA LEU A 125 13.24 -6.95 -6.01
C LEU A 125 13.10 -8.38 -6.58
N ASP A 126 14.17 -9.16 -6.58
CA ASP A 126 14.16 -10.54 -7.07
C ASP A 126 13.33 -11.43 -6.13
N LYS A 127 13.43 -11.24 -4.81
CA LYS A 127 12.58 -11.95 -3.84
C LYS A 127 11.09 -11.65 -4.05
N VAL A 128 10.75 -10.41 -4.38
CA VAL A 128 9.37 -9.98 -4.65
C VAL A 128 8.78 -10.66 -5.88
N LYS A 129 9.57 -10.97 -6.91
CA LYS A 129 9.08 -11.66 -8.12
C LYS A 129 8.67 -13.12 -7.88
N HIS A 130 9.11 -13.72 -6.78
CA HIS A 130 8.89 -15.13 -6.46
C HIS A 130 7.81 -15.37 -5.40
N HIS A 131 7.09 -14.32 -4.99
CA HIS A 131 5.91 -14.37 -4.13
C HIS A 131 4.64 -14.10 -4.94
#